data_AF-A0AAV4N6P2-F1
#
_entry.id   AF-A0AAV4N6P2-F1
#
_cell.length_a   1.000
_cell.length_b   1.000
_cell.length_c   1.000
_cell.angle_alpha   90.00
_cell.angle_beta   90.00
_cell.angle_gamma   90.00
#
_symmetry.space_group_name_H-M   'P 1'
#
loop_
_entity.id
_entity.type
_entity.pdbx_description
1 polymer ?
#
loop_
_entity_poly.entity_id
_entity_poly.type
_entity_poly.pdbx_seq_one_letter_code
_entity_poly.pdbx_strand_id
1 'polypeptide(L)'
;MLSKTRSLHDNFFNLTSGSIMESKSGKKEREKGEKKMGIRSVCLLLLVVAIAVYAQSKDRNQKKYKVVCYLGSWANYRGGDAKFLIEHIDPNICTHVIYGFAKLANNQIAAYDPYLDLKENWGLGAFQRFNNLKKANPS
;
A
#
# COMPACT_ATOMS: atom_id res chain seq x y z
N MET A 1 -24.58 8.92 2.70
CA MET A 1 -24.54 7.44 2.62
C MET A 1 -23.22 6.97 3.23
N LEU A 2 -23.11 6.87 4.56
CA LEU A 2 -23.69 5.85 5.45
C LEU A 2 -22.99 4.49 5.32
N SER A 3 -21.87 4.31 6.02
CA SER A 3 -21.43 2.96 6.42
C SER A 3 -20.39 2.93 7.55
N LYS A 4 -19.71 4.05 7.89
CA LYS A 4 -18.48 3.97 8.72
C LYS A 4 -18.57 4.46 10.16
N THR A 5 -19.75 4.69 10.72
CA THR A 5 -19.92 5.21 12.10
C THR A 5 -20.79 4.33 13.01
N ARG A 6 -20.99 3.04 12.68
CA ARG A 6 -21.94 2.16 13.41
C ARG A 6 -21.32 1.08 14.30
N SER A 7 -20.00 1.08 14.52
CA SER A 7 -19.34 -0.03 15.25
C SER A 7 -18.85 0.32 16.66
N LEU A 8 -19.14 1.52 17.16
CA LEU A 8 -18.57 2.04 18.41
C LEU A 8 -19.58 2.24 19.56
N HIS A 9 -20.83 1.75 19.44
CA HIS A 9 -21.85 1.99 20.48
C HIS A 9 -22.58 0.75 21.03
N ASP A 10 -22.33 -0.46 20.49
CA ASP A 10 -23.18 -1.63 20.81
C ASP A 10 -22.62 -2.59 21.89
N ASN A 11 -21.44 -2.32 22.47
CA ASN A 11 -20.86 -3.20 23.51
C ASN A 11 -21.01 -2.66 24.94
N PHE A 12 -21.78 -1.58 25.15
CA PHE A 12 -21.84 -0.92 26.45
C PHE A 12 -23.09 -1.21 27.30
N PHE A 13 -24.06 -2.03 26.87
CA PHE A 13 -25.37 -2.04 27.56
C PHE A 13 -26.05 -3.37 27.89
N ASN A 14 -25.38 -4.52 27.78
CA ASN A 14 -26.00 -5.79 28.23
C ASN A 14 -25.19 -6.47 29.34
N LEU A 15 -24.97 -5.70 30.40
CA LEU A 15 -24.90 -6.20 31.77
C LEU A 15 -25.91 -5.41 32.59
N THR A 16 -27.04 -6.06 32.95
CA THR A 16 -27.75 -6.01 34.24
C THR A 16 -29.26 -6.31 34.07
N SER A 17 -29.81 -7.08 35.02
CA SER A 17 -31.22 -7.55 35.17
C SER A 17 -31.50 -8.90 34.48
N GLY A 18 -31.49 -10.07 35.16
CA GLY A 18 -32.26 -10.48 36.35
C GLY A 18 -33.64 -10.94 35.88
N SER A 19 -34.25 -12.09 36.18
CA SER A 19 -34.08 -13.25 37.08
C SER A 19 -35.13 -14.30 36.60
N ILE A 20 -35.13 -15.60 36.99
CA ILE A 20 -36.10 -16.20 37.96
C ILE A 20 -35.97 -17.75 37.94
N MET A 21 -35.75 -18.34 39.14
CA MET A 21 -36.26 -19.62 39.73
C MET A 21 -36.11 -20.96 38.96
N GLU A 22 -35.92 -22.16 39.52
CA GLU A 22 -35.68 -22.74 40.85
C GLU A 22 -35.46 -24.26 40.64
N SER A 23 -34.53 -24.91 41.36
CA SER A 23 -34.66 -26.29 41.89
C SER A 23 -33.33 -26.80 42.45
N LYS A 24 -33.36 -27.18 43.73
CA LYS A 24 -32.26 -27.80 44.48
C LYS A 24 -32.12 -29.27 44.10
N SER A 25 -30.89 -29.78 43.93
CA SER A 25 -30.47 -31.10 44.46
C SER A 25 -29.00 -31.40 44.11
N GLY A 26 -28.19 -31.82 45.10
CA GLY A 26 -27.01 -32.67 44.85
C GLY A 26 -25.61 -32.05 45.03
N LYS A 27 -25.10 -32.15 46.26
CA LYS A 27 -23.68 -32.21 46.68
C LYS A 27 -22.68 -32.62 45.58
N LYS A 28 -21.62 -31.81 45.39
CA LYS A 28 -20.20 -32.23 45.54
C LYS A 28 -19.29 -31.00 45.53
N GLU A 29 -18.77 -30.60 46.70
CA GLU A 29 -17.67 -29.64 46.78
C GLU A 29 -16.47 -30.22 46.01
N ARG A 30 -16.09 -29.58 44.90
CA ARG A 30 -14.75 -29.72 44.34
C ARG A 30 -13.99 -28.47 44.77
N GLU A 31 -13.01 -28.68 45.64
CA GLU A 31 -12.01 -27.67 46.00
C GLU A 31 -11.45 -27.06 44.70
N LYS A 32 -11.73 -25.78 44.47
CA LYS A 32 -10.96 -24.97 43.52
C LYS A 32 -9.59 -24.75 44.17
N GLY A 33 -8.69 -25.71 43.95
CA GLY A 33 -7.28 -25.51 44.21
C GLY A 33 -6.83 -24.27 43.45
N GLU A 34 -6.52 -23.22 44.21
CA GLU A 34 -5.83 -22.03 43.74
C GLU A 34 -4.48 -22.50 43.20
N LYS A 35 -4.42 -22.77 41.89
CA LYS A 35 -3.19 -23.25 41.25
C LYS A 35 -2.16 -22.14 41.40
N LYS A 36 -1.28 -22.25 42.39
CA LYS A 36 -0.10 -21.38 42.56
C LYS A 36 0.68 -21.43 41.26
N MET A 37 0.48 -20.41 40.44
CA MET A 37 1.13 -20.28 39.15
C MET A 37 2.62 -20.13 39.44
N GLY A 38 3.40 -21.20 39.20
CA GLY A 38 4.83 -21.19 39.45
C GLY A 38 5.51 -20.06 38.66
N ILE A 39 6.52 -19.43 39.25
CA ILE A 39 7.28 -18.31 38.64
C ILE A 39 7.73 -18.64 37.21
N ARG A 40 8.08 -19.92 36.93
CA ARG A 40 8.40 -20.40 35.57
C ARG A 40 7.24 -20.27 34.60
N SER A 41 6.03 -20.65 35.00
CA SER A 41 4.82 -20.53 34.18
C SER A 41 4.42 -19.06 33.98
N VAL A 42 4.60 -18.21 34.99
CA VAL A 42 4.38 -16.76 34.87
C VAL A 42 5.37 -16.14 33.89
N CYS A 43 6.67 -16.43 34.01
CA CYS A 43 7.69 -15.93 33.10
C CYS A 43 7.44 -16.40 31.66
N LEU A 44 7.06 -17.66 31.46
CA LEU A 44 6.73 -18.17 30.12
C LEU A 44 5.52 -17.45 29.52
N LEU A 45 4.48 -17.19 30.31
CA LEU A 45 3.31 -16.42 29.86
C LEU A 45 3.69 -14.97 29.53
N LEU A 46 4.51 -14.31 30.36
CA LEU A 46 4.98 -12.95 30.09
C LEU A 46 5.84 -12.87 28.83
N LEU A 47 6.70 -13.87 28.59
CA LEU A 47 7.50 -13.95 27.37
C LEU A 47 6.63 -14.17 26.12
N VAL A 48 5.64 -15.06 26.19
CA VAL A 48 4.70 -15.31 25.08
C VAL A 48 3.87 -14.06 24.78
N VAL A 49 3.37 -13.37 25.80
CA VAL A 49 2.63 -12.12 25.64
C VAL A 49 3.52 -11.03 25.04
N ALA A 50 4.75 -10.89 25.52
CA ALA A 50 5.70 -9.93 24.96
C ALA A 50 5.98 -10.20 23.48
N ILE A 51 6.21 -11.46 23.09
CA ILE A 51 6.44 -11.86 21.68
C ILE A 51 5.21 -11.55 20.82
N ALA A 52 4.01 -11.84 21.31
CA ALA A 52 2.76 -11.55 20.59
C ALA A 52 2.55 -10.04 20.38
N VAL A 53 2.87 -9.22 21.40
CA VAL A 53 2.82 -7.75 21.32
C VAL A 53 3.87 -7.21 20.35
N TYR A 54 5.11 -7.74 20.36
CA TYR A 54 6.15 -7.38 19.39
C TYR A 54 5.76 -7.75 17.95
N ALA A 55 5.09 -8.87 17.73
CA ALA A 55 4.63 -9.26 16.39
C ALA A 55 3.55 -8.31 15.83
N GLN A 56 2.82 -7.60 16.68
CA GLN A 56 1.76 -6.66 16.31
C GLN A 56 2.27 -5.25 15.98
N SER A 57 3.54 -4.93 16.25
CA SER A 57 4.10 -3.58 16.02
C SER A 57 4.46 -3.27 14.57
N LYS A 58 4.16 -4.17 13.62
CA LYS A 58 4.38 -3.92 12.20
C LYS A 58 3.36 -2.90 11.70
N ASP A 59 3.82 -1.67 11.44
CA ASP A 59 3.01 -0.57 10.92
C ASP A 59 2.07 -1.06 9.80
N ARG A 60 0.76 -0.97 10.06
CA ARG A 60 -0.30 -1.43 9.15
C ARG A 60 -0.46 -0.51 7.95
N ASN A 61 0.27 0.60 7.90
CA ASN A 61 0.21 1.58 6.82
C ASN A 61 1.51 1.59 5.99
N GLN A 62 1.86 0.43 5.44
CA GLN A 62 2.97 0.24 4.48
C GLN A 62 2.67 0.84 3.10
N LYS A 63 2.17 2.08 3.02
CA LYS A 63 1.98 2.77 1.74
C LYS A 63 3.32 3.35 1.28
N LYS A 64 3.92 2.74 0.26
CA LYS A 64 5.11 3.32 -0.40
C LYS A 64 4.72 4.64 -1.08
N TYR A 65 5.44 5.71 -0.75
CA TYR A 65 5.30 6.99 -1.44
C TYR A 65 5.62 6.85 -2.93
N LYS A 66 4.98 7.68 -3.74
CA LYS A 66 5.20 7.73 -5.19
C LYS A 66 6.01 8.97 -5.53
N VAL A 67 7.12 8.78 -6.26
CA VAL A 67 7.88 9.83 -6.94
C VAL A 67 7.46 9.81 -8.40
N VAL A 68 6.91 10.91 -8.90
CA VAL A 68 6.37 11.04 -10.27
C VAL A 68 7.21 12.04 -11.04
N CYS A 69 7.87 11.58 -12.10
CA CYS A 69 8.75 12.39 -12.93
C CYS A 69 8.09 12.70 -14.26
N TYR A 70 8.21 13.96 -14.71
CA TYR A 70 7.64 14.40 -15.97
C TYR A 70 8.75 14.66 -16.99
N LEU A 71 8.71 13.95 -18.12
CA LEU A 71 9.60 14.22 -19.24
C LEU A 71 8.86 15.10 -20.25
N GLY A 72 9.39 16.27 -20.54
CA GLY A 72 8.94 17.06 -21.69
C GLY A 72 9.67 16.65 -22.97
N SER A 73 8.95 16.16 -23.97
CA SER A 73 9.52 15.69 -25.26
C SER A 73 10.30 16.78 -25.99
N TRP A 74 9.94 18.05 -25.81
CA TRP A 74 10.66 19.20 -26.36
C TRP A 74 12.11 19.32 -25.84
N ALA A 75 12.45 18.69 -24.72
CA ALA A 75 13.83 18.67 -24.22
C ALA A 75 14.80 17.94 -25.17
N ASN A 76 14.27 17.08 -26.06
CA ASN A 76 15.03 16.43 -27.13
C ASN A 76 15.66 17.43 -28.11
N TYR A 77 15.02 18.59 -28.29
CA TYR A 77 15.42 19.63 -29.23
C TYR A 77 16.30 20.72 -28.61
N ARG A 78 16.56 20.67 -27.30
CA ARG A 78 17.49 21.60 -26.67
C ARG A 78 18.93 21.34 -27.17
N GLY A 79 19.72 22.40 -27.26
CA GLY A 79 21.14 22.35 -27.59
C GLY A 79 22.04 22.30 -26.36
N GLY A 80 23.29 21.87 -26.57
CA GLY A 80 24.33 21.84 -25.53
C GLY A 80 23.96 20.98 -24.32
N ASP A 81 24.42 21.40 -23.14
CA ASP A 81 24.26 20.67 -21.87
C ASP A 81 22.81 20.60 -21.39
N ALA A 82 21.92 21.44 -21.94
CA ALA A 82 20.50 21.41 -21.62
C ALA A 82 19.72 20.35 -22.41
N LYS A 83 20.37 19.61 -23.33
CA LYS A 83 19.76 18.53 -24.10
C LYS A 83 19.45 17.33 -23.21
N PHE A 84 18.20 16.92 -23.19
CA PHE A 84 17.77 15.80 -22.37
C PHE A 84 17.02 14.78 -23.22
N LEU A 85 17.57 13.58 -23.31
CA LEU A 85 17.03 12.46 -24.08
C LEU A 85 16.39 11.44 -23.13
N ILE A 86 15.59 10.52 -23.68
CA ILE A 86 14.99 9.43 -22.90
C ILE A 86 16.08 8.58 -22.24
N GLU A 87 17.18 8.39 -22.95
CA GLU A 87 18.34 7.61 -22.52
C GLU A 87 19.05 8.22 -21.30
N HIS A 88 18.78 9.50 -20.98
CA HIS A 88 19.32 10.16 -19.79
C HIS A 88 18.47 9.94 -18.54
N ILE A 89 17.30 9.30 -18.64
CA ILE A 89 16.44 9.00 -17.49
C ILE A 89 17.02 7.80 -16.74
N ASP A 90 17.36 7.99 -15.47
CA ASP A 90 17.63 6.87 -14.55
C ASP A 90 16.28 6.22 -14.15
N PRO A 91 16.04 4.94 -14.50
CA PRO A 91 14.79 4.25 -14.19
C PRO A 91 14.55 4.01 -12.68
N ASN A 92 15.55 4.22 -11.82
CA ASN A 92 15.47 3.89 -10.39
C ASN A 92 15.10 5.08 -9.50
N ILE A 93 15.21 6.32 -9.99
CA ILE A 93 14.95 7.51 -9.17
C ILE A 93 13.45 7.85 -9.09
N CYS A 94 12.65 7.37 -10.04
CA CYS A 94 11.22 7.64 -10.14
C CYS A 94 10.40 6.36 -9.97
N THR A 95 9.26 6.44 -9.28
CA THR A 95 8.28 5.34 -9.25
C THR A 95 7.33 5.36 -10.44
N HIS A 96 7.12 6.54 -11.02
CA HIS A 96 6.34 6.74 -12.24
C HIS A 96 7.04 7.78 -13.08
N VAL A 97 7.09 7.55 -14.39
CA VAL A 97 7.57 8.53 -15.35
C VAL A 97 6.45 8.79 -16.33
N ILE A 98 6.18 10.06 -16.61
CA ILE A 98 5.13 10.50 -17.54
C ILE A 98 5.80 11.14 -18.75
N TYR A 99 5.51 10.61 -19.93
CA TYR A 99 5.91 11.21 -21.20
C TYR A 99 4.94 12.33 -21.58
N GLY A 100 5.44 13.56 -21.58
CA GLY A 100 4.74 14.75 -22.04
C GLY A 100 5.16 15.10 -23.47
N PHE A 101 4.27 15.21 -24.45
CA PHE A 101 2.81 15.06 -24.37
C PHE A 101 2.28 14.27 -25.57
N ALA A 102 1.05 13.79 -25.44
CA ALA A 102 0.19 13.49 -26.58
C ALA A 102 -0.69 14.71 -26.87
N LYS A 103 -1.32 14.74 -28.05
CA LYS A 103 -2.31 15.76 -28.41
C LYS A 103 -3.68 15.15 -28.68
N LEU A 104 -4.68 16.02 -28.77
CA LEU A 104 -5.98 15.66 -29.32
C LEU A 104 -6.04 16.13 -30.78
N ALA A 105 -6.38 15.23 -31.69
CA ALA A 105 -6.62 15.53 -33.10
C ALA A 105 -7.86 14.76 -33.55
N ASN A 106 -8.83 15.43 -34.20
CA ASN A 106 -10.08 14.81 -34.66
C ASN A 106 -10.82 14.05 -33.54
N ASN A 107 -10.88 14.62 -32.33
CA ASN A 107 -11.47 14.01 -31.14
C ASN A 107 -10.83 12.67 -30.73
N GLN A 108 -9.61 12.40 -31.18
CA GLN A 108 -8.85 11.20 -30.84
C GLN A 108 -7.47 11.59 -30.29
N ILE A 109 -6.94 10.75 -29.41
CA ILE A 109 -5.57 10.91 -28.91
C ILE A 109 -4.60 10.60 -30.05
N ALA A 110 -3.65 11.49 -30.29
CA ALA A 110 -2.64 11.37 -31.32
C ALA A 110 -1.25 11.72 -30.76
N ALA A 111 -0.20 11.24 -31.43
CA ALA A 111 1.18 11.65 -31.15
C ALA A 111 1.31 13.18 -31.31
N TYR A 112 2.01 13.84 -30.38
CA TYR A 112 2.19 15.28 -30.46
C TYR A 112 3.12 15.62 -31.63
N ASP A 113 4.26 14.92 -31.68
CA ASP A 113 5.29 15.01 -32.71
C ASP A 113 5.51 13.61 -33.32
N PRO A 114 4.83 13.28 -34.44
CA PRO A 114 4.96 11.97 -35.08
C PRO A 114 6.40 11.59 -35.46
N TYR A 115 7.28 12.55 -35.77
CA TYR A 115 8.65 12.25 -36.13
C TYR A 115 9.47 11.79 -34.93
N LEU A 116 9.28 12.45 -33.77
CA LEU A 116 9.98 12.07 -32.54
C LEU A 116 9.34 10.85 -31.87
N ASP A 117 8.01 10.87 -31.74
CA ASP A 117 7.23 9.97 -30.89
C ASP A 117 7.10 8.56 -31.49
N LEU A 118 6.85 8.48 -32.79
CA LEU A 118 6.51 7.26 -33.52
C LEU A 118 7.73 6.69 -34.26
N LYS A 119 7.68 5.39 -34.59
CA LYS A 119 8.75 4.71 -35.35
C LYS A 119 8.43 4.66 -36.85
N GLU A 120 7.15 4.75 -37.16
CA GLU A 120 6.59 4.87 -38.49
C GLU A 120 7.21 6.06 -39.24
N ASN A 121 7.35 5.96 -40.56
CA ASN A 121 7.90 7.01 -41.42
C ASN A 121 9.31 7.49 -41.01
N TRP A 122 10.20 6.54 -40.66
CA TRP A 122 11.57 6.83 -40.20
C TRP A 122 11.64 7.71 -38.95
N GLY A 123 10.58 7.70 -38.14
CA GLY A 123 10.54 8.39 -36.87
C GLY A 123 11.49 7.75 -35.85
N LEU A 124 11.82 8.53 -34.82
CA LEU A 124 12.81 8.14 -33.82
C LEU A 124 12.25 7.10 -32.84
N GLY A 125 10.92 7.01 -32.67
CA GLY A 125 10.26 6.01 -31.83
C GLY A 125 10.39 6.29 -30.32
N ALA A 126 10.30 7.55 -29.90
CA ALA A 126 10.46 7.96 -28.51
C ALA A 126 9.47 7.25 -27.57
N PHE A 127 8.22 6.98 -27.97
CA PHE A 127 7.29 6.19 -27.15
C PHE A 127 7.81 4.77 -26.88
N GLN A 128 8.40 4.14 -27.89
CA GLN A 128 8.96 2.79 -27.74
C GLN A 128 10.17 2.81 -26.80
N ARG A 129 11.09 3.78 -27.00
CA ARG A 129 12.28 3.93 -26.15
C ARG A 129 11.90 4.25 -24.70
N PHE A 130 10.93 5.14 -24.51
CA PHE A 130 10.39 5.49 -23.19
C PHE A 130 9.79 4.27 -22.47
N ASN A 131 8.99 3.48 -23.18
CA ASN A 131 8.43 2.24 -22.61
C ASN A 131 9.50 1.19 -22.28
N ASN A 132 10.62 1.18 -23.01
CA ASN A 132 11.73 0.27 -22.74
C ASN A 132 12.46 0.58 -21.42
N LEU A 133 12.27 1.74 -20.80
CA LEU A 133 12.80 2.01 -19.44
C LEU A 133 12.28 0.98 -18.43
N LYS A 134 11.07 0.43 -18.63
CA LYS A 134 10.51 -0.65 -17.82
C LYS A 134 11.29 -1.97 -17.91
N LYS A 135 12.11 -2.16 -18.94
CA LYS A 135 13.00 -3.34 -19.05
C LYS A 135 14.18 -3.23 -18.09
N ALA A 136 14.65 -2.00 -17.85
CA ALA A 136 15.73 -1.72 -16.90
C ALA A 136 15.21 -1.70 -15.46
N ASN A 137 13.99 -1.18 -15.23
CA ASN A 137 13.32 -1.26 -13.94
C ASN A 137 11.83 -1.66 -14.10
N PRO A 138 11.46 -2.94 -13.91
CA PRO A 138 10.09 -3.44 -14.12
C PRO A 138 9.08 -3.13 -13.02
N SER A 139 9.51 -2.46 -11.94
CA SER A 139 8.74 -2.29 -10.69
C SER A 139 7.55 -1.34 -10.78
#